data_AF-A0A2V5Z2F5-F1
#
_entry.id   AF-A0A2V5Z2F5-F1
#
_cell.length_a   1.000
_cell.length_b   1.000
_cell.length_c   1.000
_cell.angle_alpha   90.00
_cell.angle_beta   90.00
_cell.angle_gamma   90.00
#
_symmetry.space_group_name_H-M   'P 1'
#
loop_
_entity.id
_entity.type
_entity.pdbx_description
1 polymer ?
#
loop_
_entity_poly.entity_id
_entity_poly.type
_entity_poly.pdbx_seq_one_letter_code
_entity_poly.pdbx_strand_id
1 'polypeptide(L)'
;MSLCASCSTLPIGITANGLISGLYFDAIGNLHAFVARNGNYLTVDVPGALFTEAGRSNEPGQTAGDYLAADGIDRPFVRNRDGSFSLRNGAPGASVTIGNDINNRGDVLGWFTTDPNGQTGFQGYVLRGNNYILTFAYPEADVTNTFAIGFNQAGTIVGSFTTTTPGVEHGFVRSADGRFTQLDFPDSVQTEAFGINDAGDIVGRYQDSAGTEHGFLLRNGQFTSIDAPPGPDTFAFGINSRGDIVGFSVTVSGQDIGFLAR
;
A
#
# COMPACT_ATOMS: atom_id res chain seq x y z
N MET A 1 -1.51 10.51 -34.92
CA MET A 1 -1.79 10.92 -33.53
C MET A 1 -1.45 9.75 -32.65
N SER A 2 -0.37 9.86 -31.87
CA SER A 2 0.10 8.80 -30.98
C SER A 2 -0.81 8.78 -29.75
N LEU A 3 -1.74 7.83 -29.70
CA LEU A 3 -2.55 7.55 -28.52
C LEU A 3 -1.63 6.93 -27.46
N CYS A 4 -1.43 7.64 -26.35
CA CYS A 4 -0.72 7.10 -25.20
C CYS A 4 -1.53 5.92 -24.65
N ALA A 5 -0.92 4.73 -24.53
CA ALA A 5 -1.61 3.52 -24.09
C ALA A 5 -1.89 3.49 -22.57
N SER A 6 -1.33 4.42 -21.79
CA SER A 6 -1.60 4.63 -20.37
C SER A 6 -1.18 6.05 -19.97
N CYS A 7 -2.02 6.77 -19.23
CA CYS A 7 -1.75 8.16 -18.83
C CYS A 7 -1.03 8.30 -17.48
N SER A 8 -1.09 7.28 -16.61
CA SER A 8 -0.30 7.16 -15.37
C SER A 8 -0.16 5.68 -14.99
N THR A 9 1.01 5.30 -14.46
CA THR A 9 1.28 3.96 -13.90
C THR A 9 1.85 4.13 -12.50
N LEU A 10 1.19 3.53 -11.51
CA LEU A 10 1.50 3.66 -10.09
C LEU A 10 2.02 2.31 -9.57
N PRO A 11 3.33 2.05 -9.58
CA PRO A 11 3.89 0.84 -8.97
C PRO A 11 3.77 0.92 -7.44
N ILE A 12 3.10 -0.06 -6.84
CA ILE A 12 2.82 -0.13 -5.40
C ILE A 12 3.72 -1.16 -4.69
N GLY A 13 4.14 -2.21 -5.40
CA GLY A 13 4.93 -3.29 -4.83
C GLY A 13 6.01 -3.82 -5.76
N ILE A 14 7.10 -4.32 -5.18
CA ILE A 14 8.15 -5.08 -5.88
C ILE A 14 8.61 -6.25 -5.02
N THR A 15 8.74 -7.41 -5.64
CA THR A 15 9.33 -8.61 -5.03
C THR A 15 10.83 -8.69 -5.34
N ALA A 16 11.59 -9.49 -4.59
CA ALA A 16 13.01 -9.74 -4.84
C ALA A 16 13.25 -10.42 -6.20
N ASN A 17 12.27 -11.19 -6.68
CA ASN A 17 12.30 -11.80 -8.02
C ASN A 17 11.85 -10.85 -9.16
N GLY A 18 11.55 -9.58 -8.84
CA GLY A 18 11.27 -8.52 -9.80
C GLY A 18 9.84 -8.49 -10.35
N LEU A 19 8.89 -9.19 -9.72
CA LEU A 19 7.46 -8.95 -9.95
C LEU A 19 7.09 -7.59 -9.35
N ILE A 20 6.54 -6.71 -10.18
CA ILE A 20 5.98 -5.42 -9.79
C ILE A 20 4.46 -5.53 -9.85
N SER A 21 3.76 -4.97 -8.87
CA SER A 21 2.30 -4.78 -8.92
C SER A 21 1.94 -3.31 -8.71
N GLY A 22 0.77 -2.92 -9.21
CA GLY A 22 0.34 -1.54 -9.12
C GLY A 22 -0.94 -1.26 -9.89
N LEU A 23 -1.17 0.01 -10.20
CA LEU A 23 -2.35 0.51 -10.90
C LEU A 23 -1.99 1.26 -12.18
N TYR A 24 -2.91 1.33 -13.13
CA TYR A 24 -2.83 2.21 -14.29
C TYR A 24 -4.20 2.72 -14.72
N PHE A 25 -4.20 3.85 -15.42
CA PHE A 25 -5.40 4.34 -16.12
C PHE A 25 -5.33 4.01 -17.60
N ASP A 26 -6.42 3.45 -18.15
CA ASP A 26 -6.56 3.25 -19.59
C ASP A 26 -6.80 4.57 -20.35
N ALA A 27 -6.90 4.49 -21.68
CA ALA A 27 -7.05 5.67 -22.53
C ALA A 27 -8.38 6.42 -22.35
N ILE A 28 -9.37 5.83 -21.69
CA ILE A 28 -10.67 6.45 -21.39
C ILE A 28 -10.83 6.77 -19.91
N GLY A 29 -9.79 6.56 -19.10
CA GLY A 29 -9.71 6.95 -17.70
C GLY A 29 -10.19 5.88 -16.70
N ASN A 30 -10.38 4.63 -17.12
CA ASN A 30 -10.70 3.56 -16.19
C ASN A 30 -9.44 3.12 -15.43
N LEU A 31 -9.59 2.92 -14.12
CA LEU A 31 -8.55 2.37 -13.27
C LEU A 31 -8.49 0.84 -13.43
N HIS A 32 -7.27 0.33 -13.55
CA HIS A 32 -7.00 -1.09 -13.63
C HIS A 32 -5.80 -1.45 -12.76
N ALA A 33 -5.86 -2.64 -12.18
CA ALA A 33 -4.73 -3.22 -11.50
C ALA A 33 -3.81 -3.99 -12.46
N PHE A 34 -2.55 -4.16 -12.06
CA PHE A 34 -1.58 -4.89 -12.87
C PHE A 34 -0.53 -5.67 -12.10
N VAL A 35 0.07 -6.61 -12.83
CA VAL A 35 1.35 -7.23 -12.49
C VAL A 35 2.30 -7.19 -13.69
N ALA A 36 3.57 -6.91 -13.44
CA ALA A 36 4.60 -6.79 -14.45
C ALA A 36 5.89 -7.53 -14.07
N ARG A 37 6.54 -8.18 -15.04
CA ARG A 37 7.88 -8.78 -14.87
C ARG A 37 8.60 -8.84 -16.21
N ASN A 38 9.87 -8.41 -16.23
CA ASN A 38 10.74 -8.45 -17.42
C ASN A 38 10.09 -7.77 -18.65
N GLY A 39 9.40 -6.65 -18.45
CA GLY A 39 8.71 -5.91 -19.52
C GLY A 39 7.39 -6.53 -19.98
N ASN A 40 7.01 -7.71 -19.48
CA ASN A 40 5.68 -8.27 -19.73
C ASN A 40 4.71 -7.77 -18.67
N TYR A 41 3.51 -7.40 -19.12
CA TYR A 41 2.48 -6.78 -18.30
C TYR A 41 1.16 -7.56 -18.42
N LEU A 42 0.44 -7.67 -17.32
CA LEU A 42 -0.88 -8.28 -17.26
C LEU A 42 -1.83 -7.42 -16.43
N THR A 43 -2.97 -7.07 -17.01
CA THR A 43 -4.10 -6.48 -16.31
C THR A 43 -4.70 -7.50 -15.33
N VAL A 44 -5.12 -7.00 -14.17
CA VAL A 44 -5.70 -7.78 -13.08
C VAL A 44 -7.07 -7.19 -12.77
N ASP A 45 -8.11 -7.63 -13.48
CA ASP A 45 -9.48 -7.22 -13.19
C ASP A 45 -10.26 -8.43 -12.65
N VAL A 46 -10.85 -8.28 -11.47
CA VAL A 46 -11.72 -9.31 -10.89
C VAL A 46 -12.99 -9.42 -11.75
N PRO A 47 -13.35 -10.61 -12.25
CA PRO A 47 -14.53 -10.75 -13.10
C PRO A 47 -15.82 -10.28 -12.41
N GLY A 48 -16.54 -9.35 -13.06
CA GLY A 48 -17.80 -8.80 -12.55
C GLY A 48 -17.65 -7.71 -11.48
N ALA A 49 -16.41 -7.30 -11.18
CA ALA A 49 -16.17 -6.13 -10.34
C ALA A 49 -16.45 -4.82 -11.10
N LEU A 50 -16.83 -3.79 -10.35
CA LEU A 50 -16.99 -2.42 -10.86
C LEU A 50 -15.63 -1.74 -11.01
N PHE A 51 -14.69 -2.01 -10.10
CA PHE A 51 -13.27 -1.70 -10.24
C PHE A 51 -12.42 -2.73 -9.49
N THR A 52 -11.11 -2.78 -9.78
CA THR A 52 -10.15 -3.65 -9.08
C THR A 52 -8.86 -2.88 -8.81
N GLU A 53 -8.40 -2.95 -7.57
CA GLU A 53 -7.12 -2.38 -7.14
C GLU A 53 -6.18 -3.51 -6.72
N ALA A 54 -4.91 -3.43 -7.15
CA ALA A 54 -3.87 -4.35 -6.69
C ALA A 54 -3.03 -3.64 -5.64
N GLY A 55 -2.88 -4.30 -4.50
CA GLY A 55 -1.83 -4.03 -3.55
C GLY A 55 -0.53 -4.72 -3.95
N ARG A 56 0.17 -5.25 -2.95
CA ARG A 56 1.48 -5.88 -3.13
C ARG A 56 1.42 -7.34 -3.54
N SER A 57 2.56 -7.79 -4.04
CA SER A 57 2.81 -9.18 -4.42
C SER A 57 3.86 -9.83 -3.52
N ASN A 58 3.74 -11.14 -3.33
CA ASN A 58 4.69 -11.95 -2.57
C ASN A 58 5.64 -12.77 -3.47
N GLU A 59 6.67 -13.40 -2.88
CA GLU A 59 7.65 -14.20 -3.64
C GLU A 59 7.04 -15.41 -4.37
N PRO A 60 6.04 -16.13 -3.81
CA PRO A 60 5.28 -17.14 -4.54
C PRO A 60 4.59 -16.63 -5.83
N GLY A 61 4.46 -15.31 -6.01
CA GLY A 61 3.83 -14.69 -7.19
C GLY A 61 2.33 -14.51 -7.05
N GLN A 62 1.83 -14.43 -5.82
CA GLN A 62 0.47 -14.00 -5.53
C GLN A 62 0.42 -12.49 -5.35
N THR A 63 -0.73 -11.89 -5.60
CA THR A 63 -0.97 -10.45 -5.42
C THR A 63 -2.24 -10.27 -4.60
N ALA A 64 -2.17 -9.52 -3.50
CA ALA A 64 -3.35 -9.06 -2.78
C ALA A 64 -3.86 -7.75 -3.38
N GLY A 65 -5.13 -7.48 -3.12
CA GLY A 65 -5.82 -6.29 -3.56
C GLY A 65 -7.25 -6.32 -3.06
N ASP A 66 -8.06 -5.43 -3.59
CA ASP A 66 -9.49 -5.39 -3.36
C ASP A 66 -10.25 -5.04 -4.65
N TYR A 67 -11.54 -5.31 -4.62
CA TYR A 67 -12.41 -5.05 -5.73
C TYR A 67 -13.77 -4.59 -5.20
N LEU A 68 -14.35 -3.63 -5.91
CA LEU A 68 -15.74 -3.24 -5.67
C LEU A 68 -16.65 -4.24 -6.36
N ALA A 69 -17.35 -5.04 -5.57
CA ALA A 69 -18.32 -5.98 -6.11
C ALA A 69 -19.58 -5.27 -6.63
N ALA A 70 -20.40 -5.99 -7.39
CA ALA A 70 -21.65 -5.45 -7.97
C ALA A 70 -22.68 -4.96 -6.93
N ASP A 71 -22.55 -5.35 -5.66
CA ASP A 71 -23.37 -4.84 -4.56
C ASP A 71 -22.82 -3.55 -3.92
N GLY A 72 -21.73 -3.00 -4.45
CA GLY A 72 -21.13 -1.75 -4.00
C GLY A 72 -20.27 -1.88 -2.74
N ILE A 73 -19.85 -3.10 -2.37
CA ILE A 73 -18.99 -3.33 -1.20
C ILE A 73 -17.60 -3.80 -1.66
N ASP A 74 -16.57 -3.11 -1.17
CA ASP A 74 -15.17 -3.48 -1.37
C ASP A 74 -14.81 -4.74 -0.58
N ARG A 75 -14.16 -5.67 -1.29
CA ARG A 75 -13.73 -6.94 -0.73
C ARG A 75 -12.30 -7.25 -1.11
N PRO A 76 -11.51 -7.83 -0.20
CA PRO A 76 -10.16 -8.25 -0.53
C PRO A 76 -10.18 -9.44 -1.49
N PHE A 77 -9.12 -9.60 -2.27
CA PHE A 77 -8.87 -10.79 -3.07
C PHE A 77 -7.39 -11.18 -3.01
N VAL A 78 -7.11 -12.40 -3.44
CA VAL A 78 -5.76 -12.83 -3.79
C VAL A 78 -5.77 -13.35 -5.22
N ARG A 79 -5.00 -12.73 -6.12
CA ARG A 79 -4.68 -13.30 -7.43
C ARG A 79 -3.55 -14.30 -7.25
N ASN A 80 -3.78 -15.54 -7.64
CA ASN A 80 -2.79 -16.60 -7.61
C ASN A 80 -1.84 -16.49 -8.82
N ARG A 81 -0.69 -17.17 -8.71
CA ARG A 81 0.32 -17.19 -9.78
C ARG A 81 -0.21 -17.73 -11.11
N ASP A 82 -1.15 -18.67 -11.06
CA ASP A 82 -1.81 -19.24 -12.24
C ASP A 82 -2.87 -18.31 -12.87
N GLY A 83 -3.11 -17.14 -12.27
CA GLY A 83 -4.10 -16.16 -12.71
C GLY A 83 -5.51 -16.37 -12.13
N SER A 84 -5.73 -17.44 -11.36
CA SER A 84 -7.01 -17.63 -10.66
C SER A 84 -7.18 -16.63 -9.51
N PHE A 85 -8.43 -16.31 -9.18
CA PHE A 85 -8.76 -15.42 -8.07
C PHE A 85 -9.29 -16.22 -6.88
N SER A 86 -8.75 -15.92 -5.70
CA SER A 86 -9.30 -16.33 -4.42
C SER A 86 -9.97 -15.14 -3.78
N LEU A 87 -11.27 -14.98 -4.03
CA LEU A 87 -12.07 -13.91 -3.43
C LEU A 87 -12.19 -14.12 -1.92
N ARG A 88 -12.14 -13.03 -1.16
CA ARG A 88 -12.25 -13.03 0.29
C ARG A 88 -13.53 -12.35 0.72
N ASN A 89 -14.06 -12.77 1.85
CA ASN A 89 -15.14 -12.02 2.48
C ASN A 89 -14.58 -10.73 3.07
N GLY A 90 -15.36 -9.64 2.98
CA GLY A 90 -15.09 -8.43 3.73
C GLY A 90 -15.23 -8.66 5.24
N ALA A 91 -14.73 -7.71 6.03
CA ALA A 91 -14.77 -7.83 7.48
C ALA A 91 -16.23 -7.84 7.95
N PRO A 92 -16.61 -8.65 8.95
CA PRO A 92 -17.99 -8.73 9.40
C PRO A 92 -18.55 -7.35 9.79
N GLY A 93 -19.61 -6.91 9.12
CA GLY A 93 -20.25 -5.61 9.35
C GLY A 93 -19.49 -4.41 8.76
N ALA A 94 -18.43 -4.64 8.00
CA ALA A 94 -17.70 -3.58 7.34
C ALA A 94 -18.45 -3.02 6.14
N SER A 95 -18.38 -1.71 5.96
CA SER A 95 -18.81 -1.01 4.75
C SER A 95 -17.72 -1.02 3.68
N VAL A 96 -16.45 -1.04 4.10
CA VAL A 96 -15.27 -1.09 3.23
C VAL A 96 -14.26 -2.07 3.81
N THR A 97 -13.65 -2.92 2.98
CA THR A 97 -12.52 -3.78 3.35
C THR A 97 -11.48 -3.81 2.24
N ILE A 98 -10.32 -3.20 2.50
CA ILE A 98 -9.22 -3.03 1.54
C ILE A 98 -8.12 -4.07 1.81
N GLY A 99 -7.45 -4.54 0.76
CA GLY A 99 -6.33 -5.48 0.85
C GLY A 99 -5.04 -4.87 0.30
N ASN A 100 -4.10 -4.49 1.17
CA ASN A 100 -2.88 -3.77 0.77
C ASN A 100 -1.68 -4.69 0.50
N ASP A 101 -1.46 -5.71 1.33
CA ASP A 101 -0.22 -6.49 1.31
C ASP A 101 -0.48 -7.99 1.52
N ILE A 102 0.45 -8.82 1.05
CA ILE A 102 0.42 -10.27 1.23
C ILE A 102 1.80 -10.83 1.58
N ASN A 103 1.88 -11.64 2.63
CA ASN A 103 3.12 -12.30 3.02
C ASN A 103 3.30 -13.64 2.27
N ASN A 104 4.44 -14.32 2.46
CA ASN A 104 4.74 -15.56 1.72
C ASN A 104 3.91 -16.76 2.22
N ARG A 105 3.17 -16.62 3.32
CA ARG A 105 2.22 -17.62 3.82
C ARG A 105 0.84 -17.46 3.19
N GLY A 106 0.60 -16.37 2.47
CA GLY A 106 -0.69 -16.02 1.88
C GLY A 106 -1.64 -15.32 2.86
N ASP A 107 -1.14 -14.82 3.99
CA ASP A 107 -1.92 -13.92 4.84
C ASP A 107 -2.02 -12.56 4.15
N VAL A 108 -3.18 -11.91 4.21
CA VAL A 108 -3.43 -10.58 3.64
C VAL A 108 -3.49 -9.55 4.75
N LEU A 109 -2.78 -8.44 4.60
CA LEU A 109 -2.88 -7.26 5.43
C LEU A 109 -3.76 -6.22 4.74
N GLY A 110 -4.55 -5.52 5.53
CA GLY A 110 -5.24 -4.32 5.04
C GLY A 110 -5.95 -3.60 6.16
N TRP A 111 -6.93 -2.80 5.80
CA TRP A 111 -7.78 -2.08 6.74
C TRP A 111 -9.24 -2.14 6.34
N PHE A 112 -10.13 -1.92 7.30
CA PHE A 112 -11.58 -1.92 7.11
C PHE A 112 -12.23 -0.86 8.00
N THR A 113 -13.46 -0.48 7.68
CA THR A 113 -14.31 0.29 8.59
C THR A 113 -15.72 -0.27 8.66
N THR A 114 -16.35 -0.14 9.83
CA THR A 114 -17.76 -0.44 10.06
C THR A 114 -18.63 0.82 10.09
N ASP A 115 -18.04 2.00 9.86
CA ASP A 115 -18.80 3.24 9.64
C ASP A 115 -19.67 3.06 8.39
N PRO A 116 -21.01 3.16 8.47
CA PRO A 116 -21.88 2.97 7.32
C PRO A 116 -21.65 3.98 6.19
N ASN A 117 -21.00 5.12 6.47
CA ASN A 117 -20.62 6.08 5.43
C ASN A 117 -19.22 5.81 4.84
N GLY A 118 -18.44 4.91 5.45
CA GLY A 118 -17.09 4.59 5.01
C GLY A 118 -16.10 5.74 5.16
N GLN A 119 -16.30 6.66 6.12
CA GLN A 119 -15.50 7.89 6.23
C GLN A 119 -14.51 7.88 7.38
N THR A 120 -14.76 7.10 8.42
CA THR A 120 -13.97 7.12 9.67
C THR A 120 -13.85 5.73 10.29
N GLY A 121 -13.05 5.60 11.35
CA GLY A 121 -13.00 4.38 12.16
C GLY A 121 -12.26 3.23 11.46
N PHE A 122 -11.32 3.56 10.57
CA PHE A 122 -10.51 2.56 9.89
C PHE A 122 -9.64 1.79 10.89
N GLN A 123 -9.64 0.47 10.77
CA GLN A 123 -8.89 -0.46 11.61
C GLN A 123 -8.06 -1.39 10.74
N GLY A 124 -6.84 -1.70 11.18
CA GLY A 124 -5.97 -2.67 10.52
C GLY A 124 -6.43 -4.11 10.78
N TYR A 125 -6.17 -5.01 9.84
CA TYR A 125 -6.43 -6.45 9.99
C TYR A 125 -5.38 -7.32 9.31
N VAL A 126 -5.26 -8.57 9.78
CA VAL A 126 -4.59 -9.66 9.05
C VAL A 126 -5.59 -10.79 8.82
N LEU A 127 -5.71 -11.23 7.58
CA LEU A 127 -6.65 -12.25 7.12
C LEU A 127 -5.88 -13.49 6.64
N ARG A 128 -6.25 -14.67 7.15
CA ARG A 128 -5.75 -15.96 6.67
C ARG A 128 -6.89 -16.77 6.08
N GLY A 129 -6.89 -16.97 4.76
CA GLY A 129 -8.06 -17.50 4.06
C GLY A 129 -9.23 -16.52 4.23
N ASN A 130 -10.31 -16.94 4.89
CA ASN A 130 -11.44 -16.06 5.26
C ASN A 130 -11.51 -15.78 6.78
N ASN A 131 -10.44 -16.09 7.52
CA ASN A 131 -10.40 -15.90 8.97
C ASN A 131 -9.58 -14.66 9.33
N TYR A 132 -10.22 -13.68 9.98
CA TYR A 132 -9.57 -12.50 10.53
C TYR A 132 -8.80 -12.91 11.78
N ILE A 133 -7.50 -13.15 11.62
CA ILE A 133 -6.63 -13.65 12.69
C ILE A 133 -6.11 -12.53 13.60
N LEU A 134 -6.21 -11.28 13.15
CA LEU A 134 -5.85 -10.09 13.89
C LEU A 134 -6.69 -8.91 13.40
N THR A 135 -7.19 -8.10 14.31
CA THR A 135 -7.70 -6.74 14.07
C THR A 135 -7.09 -5.80 15.10
N PHE A 136 -6.86 -4.53 14.74
CA PHE A 136 -6.24 -3.57 15.63
C PHE A 136 -6.50 -2.12 15.23
N ALA A 137 -6.40 -1.22 16.21
CA ALA A 137 -6.25 0.21 16.03
C ALA A 137 -4.96 0.66 16.74
N TYR A 138 -4.41 1.80 16.32
CA TYR A 138 -3.31 2.44 17.05
C TYR A 138 -3.80 2.84 18.47
N PRO A 139 -3.04 2.53 19.54
CA PRO A 139 -3.57 2.48 20.90
C PRO A 139 -3.57 3.85 21.61
N GLU A 140 -4.05 4.89 20.95
CA GLU A 140 -4.21 6.23 21.51
C GLU A 140 -5.67 6.70 21.43
N ALA A 141 -6.10 7.48 22.42
CA ALA A 141 -7.51 7.79 22.64
C ALA A 141 -8.09 8.77 21.61
N ASP A 142 -7.24 9.57 20.97
CA ASP A 142 -7.59 10.55 19.96
C ASP A 142 -7.37 10.05 18.53
N VAL A 143 -6.98 8.78 18.34
CA VAL A 143 -6.88 8.16 17.01
C VAL A 143 -8.26 8.03 16.39
N THR A 144 -8.39 8.49 15.15
CA THR A 144 -9.62 8.39 14.35
C THR A 144 -9.54 7.27 13.32
N ASN A 145 -8.35 7.03 12.75
CA ASN A 145 -8.13 6.03 11.71
C ASN A 145 -6.77 5.34 11.88
N THR A 146 -6.69 4.06 11.56
CA THR A 146 -5.45 3.27 11.47
C THR A 146 -5.41 2.54 10.14
N PHE A 147 -4.49 2.94 9.28
CA PHE A 147 -4.27 2.36 7.96
C PHE A 147 -3.07 1.41 8.01
N ALA A 148 -3.32 0.10 7.92
CA ALA A 148 -2.25 -0.89 7.84
C ALA A 148 -1.87 -1.14 6.37
N ILE A 149 -0.62 -0.83 6.00
CA ILE A 149 -0.20 -0.71 4.60
C ILE A 149 0.82 -1.79 4.22
N GLY A 150 1.82 -2.03 5.06
CA GLY A 150 2.89 -2.98 4.77
C GLY A 150 3.20 -3.92 5.92
N PHE A 151 3.69 -5.13 5.62
CA PHE A 151 4.20 -6.04 6.63
C PHE A 151 5.28 -7.00 6.11
N ASN A 152 6.08 -7.54 7.01
CA ASN A 152 7.15 -8.48 6.67
C ASN A 152 6.86 -9.90 7.18
N GLN A 153 7.74 -10.86 6.86
CA GLN A 153 7.54 -12.27 7.25
C GLN A 153 7.62 -12.50 8.77
N ALA A 154 8.22 -11.58 9.52
CA ALA A 154 8.26 -11.63 10.97
C ALA A 154 6.94 -11.19 11.63
N GLY A 155 6.00 -10.63 10.86
CA GLY A 155 4.73 -10.10 11.36
C GLY A 155 4.82 -8.68 11.90
N THR A 156 5.93 -7.97 11.62
CA THR A 156 5.99 -6.52 11.83
C THR A 156 5.16 -5.83 10.76
N ILE A 157 4.28 -4.92 11.19
CA ILE A 157 3.39 -4.15 10.34
C ILE A 157 3.80 -2.68 10.38
N VAL A 158 3.71 -2.00 9.25
CA VAL A 158 3.86 -0.55 9.11
C VAL A 158 2.61 0.04 8.46
N GLY A 159 2.40 1.33 8.71
CA GLY A 159 1.28 2.06 8.16
C GLY A 159 1.24 3.47 8.72
N SER A 160 0.06 4.05 8.69
CA SER A 160 -0.21 5.38 9.21
C SER A 160 -1.46 5.44 10.09
N PHE A 161 -1.55 6.48 10.92
CA PHE A 161 -2.75 6.78 11.69
C PHE A 161 -3.02 8.28 11.69
N THR A 162 -4.30 8.64 11.76
CA THR A 162 -4.74 10.02 11.94
C THR A 162 -5.37 10.18 13.31
N THR A 163 -5.27 11.37 13.87
CA THR A 163 -5.90 11.71 15.15
C THR A 163 -7.15 12.57 14.94
N THR A 164 -7.71 13.10 16.02
CA THR A 164 -8.75 14.13 15.98
C THR A 164 -8.24 15.46 15.44
N THR A 165 -6.92 15.64 15.34
CA THR A 165 -6.31 16.81 14.70
C THR A 165 -6.37 16.66 13.18
N PRO A 166 -7.13 17.50 12.46
CA PRO A 166 -7.24 17.38 11.01
C PRO A 166 -5.91 17.65 10.30
N GLY A 167 -5.63 16.88 9.25
CA GLY A 167 -4.48 17.12 8.37
C GLY A 167 -3.13 16.67 8.93
N VAL A 168 -3.10 16.00 10.07
CA VAL A 168 -1.87 15.40 10.63
C VAL A 168 -1.99 13.88 10.57
N GLU A 169 -1.03 13.26 9.90
CA GLU A 169 -0.92 11.81 9.80
C GLU A 169 0.48 11.39 10.22
N HIS A 170 0.52 10.33 11.02
CA HIS A 170 1.73 9.81 11.65
C HIS A 170 2.00 8.41 11.16
N GLY A 171 3.28 8.07 10.96
CA GLY A 171 3.68 6.71 10.67
C GLY A 171 3.64 5.85 11.92
N PHE A 172 3.52 4.53 11.76
CA PHE A 172 3.72 3.60 12.86
C PHE A 172 4.43 2.32 12.45
N VAL A 173 5.05 1.68 13.44
CA VAL A 173 5.50 0.29 13.41
C VAL A 173 4.77 -0.48 14.51
N ARG A 174 4.09 -1.56 14.14
CA ARG A 174 3.52 -2.53 15.08
C ARG A 174 4.34 -3.80 15.02
N SER A 175 5.08 -4.10 16.08
CA SER A 175 5.83 -5.35 16.19
C SER A 175 4.91 -6.57 16.35
N ALA A 176 5.45 -7.77 16.12
CA ALA A 176 4.69 -9.02 16.10
C ALA A 176 3.98 -9.32 17.44
N ASP A 177 4.53 -8.87 18.56
CA ASP A 177 3.94 -8.97 19.90
C ASP A 177 2.82 -7.95 20.18
N GLY A 178 2.60 -7.03 19.24
CA GLY A 178 1.56 -6.01 19.30
C GLY A 178 1.98 -4.65 19.84
N ARG A 179 3.26 -4.45 20.18
CA ARG A 179 3.74 -3.12 20.59
C ARG A 179 3.82 -2.16 19.40
N PHE A 180 3.25 -0.97 19.57
CA PHE A 180 3.33 0.14 18.62
C PHE A 180 4.52 1.06 18.91
N THR A 181 5.07 1.65 17.86
CA THR A 181 6.05 2.73 17.91
C THR A 181 5.64 3.74 16.84
N GLN A 182 5.40 4.98 17.25
CA GLN A 182 5.20 6.09 16.30
C GLN A 182 6.47 6.31 15.49
N LEU A 183 6.29 6.62 14.21
CA LEU A 183 7.37 6.78 13.26
C LEU A 183 7.14 8.07 12.47
N ASP A 184 7.72 9.15 12.94
CA ASP A 184 7.72 10.43 12.24
C ASP A 184 9.14 10.77 11.77
N PHE A 185 9.25 11.22 10.53
CA PHE A 185 10.48 11.80 10.01
C PHE A 185 10.79 13.11 10.76
N PRO A 186 12.05 13.38 11.15
CA PRO A 186 12.40 14.60 11.88
C PRO A 186 11.95 15.88 11.18
N ASP A 187 11.33 16.79 11.92
CA ASP A 187 10.84 18.09 11.42
C ASP A 187 9.76 18.03 10.32
N SER A 188 9.20 16.84 10.06
CA SER A 188 8.06 16.67 9.15
C SER A 188 6.75 17.15 9.77
N VAL A 189 5.80 17.54 8.91
CA VAL A 189 4.41 17.84 9.31
C VAL A 189 3.48 16.64 9.09
N GLN A 190 3.91 15.67 8.27
CA GLN A 190 3.21 14.42 7.99
C GLN A 190 4.25 13.32 7.74
N THR A 191 4.00 12.10 8.21
CA THR A 191 4.78 10.92 7.84
C THR A 191 3.86 9.73 7.60
N GLU A 192 4.10 9.00 6.52
CA GLU A 192 3.42 7.74 6.24
C GLU A 192 4.42 6.64 5.92
N ALA A 193 4.26 5.47 6.55
CA ALA A 193 5.10 4.31 6.29
C ALA A 193 4.38 3.35 5.35
N PHE A 194 4.86 3.25 4.12
CA PHE A 194 4.23 2.41 3.10
C PHE A 194 4.78 0.99 3.14
N GLY A 195 6.11 0.81 3.10
CA GLY A 195 6.75 -0.49 2.87
C GLY A 195 7.73 -0.92 3.93
N ILE A 196 7.88 -2.24 4.12
CA ILE A 196 8.85 -2.83 5.02
C ILE A 196 9.41 -4.12 4.40
N ASN A 197 10.73 -4.33 4.47
CA ASN A 197 11.35 -5.60 4.06
C ASN A 197 11.63 -6.52 5.28
N ASP A 198 12.09 -7.74 5.02
CA ASP A 198 12.40 -8.72 6.07
C ASP A 198 13.60 -8.36 6.94
N ALA A 199 14.45 -7.41 6.50
CA ALA A 199 15.52 -6.84 7.33
C ALA A 199 15.00 -5.76 8.29
N GLY A 200 13.75 -5.33 8.15
CA GLY A 200 13.14 -4.26 8.93
C GLY A 200 13.44 -2.85 8.39
N ASP A 201 13.97 -2.74 7.18
CA ASP A 201 14.05 -1.44 6.49
C ASP A 201 12.66 -0.99 6.10
N ILE A 202 12.35 0.28 6.33
CA ILE A 202 11.02 0.87 6.06
C ILE A 202 11.17 1.99 5.03
N VAL A 203 10.23 2.06 4.09
CA VAL A 203 10.10 3.17 3.14
C VAL A 203 8.73 3.81 3.24
N GLY A 204 8.65 5.08 2.85
CA GLY A 204 7.41 5.84 2.89
C GLY A 204 7.59 7.24 2.33
N ARG A 205 6.71 8.15 2.75
CA ARG A 205 6.85 9.59 2.48
C ARG A 205 6.82 10.42 3.76
N TYR A 206 7.36 11.61 3.69
CA TYR A 206 7.11 12.67 4.66
C TYR A 206 6.86 14.00 3.95
N GLN A 207 6.04 14.84 4.56
CA GLN A 207 5.82 16.22 4.09
C GLN A 207 6.65 17.17 4.95
N ASP A 208 7.40 18.06 4.30
CA ASP A 208 8.16 19.11 4.99
C ASP A 208 7.29 20.33 5.33
N SER A 209 7.85 21.28 6.08
CA SER A 209 7.13 22.52 6.46
C SER A 209 6.78 23.44 5.27
N ALA A 210 7.37 23.22 4.09
CA ALA A 210 7.04 23.94 2.86
C ALA A 210 5.92 23.26 2.06
N GLY A 211 5.46 22.08 2.49
CA GLY A 211 4.44 21.28 1.83
C GLY A 211 4.98 20.39 0.71
N THR A 212 6.30 20.19 0.63
CA THR A 212 6.94 19.30 -0.36
C THR A 212 6.91 17.87 0.14
N GLU A 213 6.60 16.92 -0.76
CA GLU A 213 6.58 15.49 -0.44
C GLU A 213 7.93 14.82 -0.74
N HIS A 214 8.50 14.16 0.24
CA HIS A 214 9.79 13.49 0.12
C HIS A 214 9.63 12.00 0.41
N GLY A 215 10.33 11.16 -0.36
CA GLY A 215 10.46 9.75 0.01
C GLY A 215 11.41 9.60 1.19
N PHE A 216 11.32 8.50 1.93
CA PHE A 216 12.36 8.15 2.89
C PHE A 216 12.71 6.66 2.89
N LEU A 217 13.91 6.37 3.40
CA LEU A 217 14.34 5.06 3.89
C LEU A 217 14.71 5.17 5.37
N LEU A 218 14.06 4.40 6.22
CA LEU A 218 14.50 4.15 7.59
C LEU A 218 15.26 2.83 7.63
N ARG A 219 16.54 2.90 7.97
CA ARG A 219 17.43 1.73 8.12
C ARG A 219 18.23 1.86 9.40
N ASN A 220 18.23 0.82 10.24
CA ASN A 220 18.93 0.81 11.53
C ASN A 220 18.58 2.03 12.42
N GLY A 221 17.32 2.47 12.39
CA GLY A 221 16.85 3.63 13.17
C GLY A 221 17.27 5.00 12.62
N GLN A 222 17.87 5.07 11.43
CA GLN A 222 18.26 6.32 10.78
C GLN A 222 17.42 6.55 9.53
N PHE A 223 16.84 7.75 9.42
CA PHE A 223 16.14 8.19 8.23
C PHE A 223 17.12 8.75 7.19
N THR A 224 16.89 8.40 5.93
CA THR A 224 17.51 8.99 4.74
C THR A 224 16.40 9.50 3.83
N SER A 225 16.47 10.77 3.41
CA SER A 225 15.53 11.29 2.41
C SER A 225 15.82 10.71 1.02
N ILE A 226 14.78 10.54 0.22
CA ILE A 226 14.81 10.08 -1.17
C ILE A 226 14.05 11.10 -2.02
N ASP A 227 14.79 11.83 -2.85
CA ASP A 227 14.25 12.77 -3.82
C ASP A 227 14.51 12.23 -5.23
N ALA A 228 13.48 11.62 -5.83
CA ALA A 228 13.57 11.01 -7.14
C ALA A 228 13.22 12.03 -8.24
N PRO A 229 14.05 12.17 -9.30
CA PRO A 229 13.69 13.00 -10.45
C PRO A 229 12.52 12.37 -11.24
N PRO A 230 11.78 13.16 -12.03
CA PRO A 230 12.01 14.58 -12.39
C PRO A 230 11.19 15.58 -11.56
N GLY A 231 10.48 15.12 -10.54
CA GLY A 231 9.53 15.91 -9.76
C GLY A 231 10.10 16.53 -8.48
N PRO A 232 9.46 17.58 -7.93
CA PRO A 232 9.71 17.98 -6.54
C PRO A 232 9.18 16.95 -5.53
N ASP A 233 8.08 16.26 -5.85
CA ASP A 233 7.43 15.33 -4.92
C ASP A 233 7.86 13.89 -5.18
N THR A 234 8.19 13.14 -4.13
CA THR A 234 8.61 11.74 -4.20
C THR A 234 7.85 10.86 -3.21
N PHE A 235 7.36 9.72 -3.70
CA PHE A 235 6.64 8.73 -2.91
C PHE A 235 7.34 7.37 -3.03
N ALA A 236 7.99 6.90 -1.96
CA ALA A 236 8.64 5.59 -1.94
C ALA A 236 7.68 4.51 -1.40
N PHE A 237 7.03 3.77 -2.31
CA PHE A 237 5.96 2.84 -1.97
C PHE A 237 6.44 1.46 -1.53
N GLY A 238 7.48 0.90 -2.15
CA GLY A 238 7.85 -0.50 -1.93
C GLY A 238 9.34 -0.70 -1.79
N ILE A 239 9.75 -1.67 -0.97
CA ILE A 239 11.13 -2.09 -0.79
C ILE A 239 11.21 -3.62 -0.76
N ASN A 240 12.15 -4.22 -1.49
CA ASN A 240 12.37 -5.67 -1.44
C ASN A 240 13.51 -6.06 -0.49
N SER A 241 13.75 -7.37 -0.34
CA SER A 241 14.81 -7.92 0.53
C SER A 241 16.24 -7.62 0.04
N ARG A 242 16.42 -7.13 -1.19
CA ARG A 242 17.71 -6.65 -1.69
C ARG A 242 17.95 -5.18 -1.38
N GLY A 243 16.92 -4.47 -0.90
CA GLY A 243 16.94 -3.02 -0.70
C GLY A 243 16.57 -2.22 -1.95
N ASP A 244 16.11 -2.85 -3.03
CA ASP A 244 15.60 -2.10 -4.18
C ASP A 244 14.29 -1.41 -3.78
N ILE A 245 14.16 -0.12 -4.09
CA ILE A 245 12.99 0.71 -3.75
C ILE A 245 12.25 1.11 -5.02
N VAL A 246 10.93 0.99 -5.02
CA VAL A 246 10.04 1.47 -6.09
C VAL A 246 9.06 2.51 -5.56
N GLY A 247 8.60 3.35 -6.47
CA GLY A 247 7.64 4.40 -6.17
C GLY A 247 7.41 5.28 -7.39
N PHE A 248 6.95 6.50 -7.17
CA PHE A 248 6.84 7.51 -8.22
C PHE A 248 7.25 8.89 -7.72
N SER A 249 7.61 9.75 -8.66
CA SER A 249 7.77 11.19 -8.45
C SER A 249 6.73 11.96 -9.26
N VAL A 250 6.29 13.13 -8.78
CA VAL A 250 5.29 13.94 -9.49
C VAL A 250 5.97 15.11 -10.18
N THR A 251 5.89 15.21 -11.51
CA THR A 251 6.51 16.31 -12.25
C THR A 251 5.88 17.66 -11.90
N VAL A 252 6.55 18.77 -12.25
CA VAL A 252 5.97 20.13 -12.12
C VAL A 252 4.65 20.34 -12.87
N SER A 253 4.33 19.47 -13.84
CA SER A 253 3.06 19.48 -14.55
C SER A 253 2.01 18.53 -13.95
N GLY A 254 2.28 17.95 -12.78
CA GLY A 254 1.37 17.04 -12.07
C GLY A 254 1.33 15.61 -12.63
N GLN A 255 2.37 15.16 -13.33
CA GLN A 255 2.41 13.81 -13.90
C GLN A 255 3.23 12.86 -13.02
N ASP A 256 2.68 11.69 -12.70
CA ASP A 256 3.40 10.65 -11.96
C ASP A 256 4.38 9.90 -12.87
N ILE A 257 5.62 9.76 -12.42
CA ILE A 257 6.69 9.03 -13.11
C ILE A 257 7.26 7.99 -12.17
N GLY A 258 7.04 6.71 -12.48
CA GLY A 258 7.56 5.59 -11.69
C GLY A 258 9.09 5.52 -11.68
N PHE A 259 9.68 5.12 -10.56
CA PHE A 259 11.13 4.93 -10.42
C PHE A 259 11.51 3.59 -9.78
N LEU A 260 12.78 3.21 -9.97
CA LEU A 260 13.46 2.13 -9.27
C LEU A 260 14.81 2.64 -8.77
N ALA A 261 15.01 2.66 -7.45
CA ALA A 261 16.27 2.99 -6.78
C ALA A 261 16.94 1.72 -6.24
N ARG A 262 18.27 1.67 -6.27
CA ARG A 262 19.10 0.52 -5.85
C ARG A 262 20.19 0.95 -4.90
#